data_AF-A0A7C2HSN7-F1
#
_entry.id   AF-A0A7C2HSN7-F1
#
_cell.length_a   1.000
_cell.length_b   1.000
_cell.length_c   1.000
_cell.angle_alpha   90.00
_cell.angle_beta   90.00
_cell.angle_gamma   90.00
#
_symmetry.space_group_name_H-M   'P 1'
#
loop_
_entity.id
_entity.type
_entity.pdbx_description
1 polymer ?
#
loop_
_entity_poly.entity_id
_entity_poly.type
_entity_poly.pdbx_seq_one_letter_code
_entity_poly.pdbx_strand_id
1 'polypeptide(L)' 'MSAISQRIEPRQQDIGFVVRRLLPVRGMRSVGPFVFLDHMGPAYFVAAGTAGDVRPHPHIGLA' A
#
# COMPACT_ATOMS: atom_id res chain seq x y z
N MET A 1 -4.66 -30.31 5.83
CA MET A 1 -3.78 -29.11 5.93
C MET A 1 -4.54 -27.93 5.35
N SER A 2 -4.40 -26.73 5.92
CA SER A 2 -5.00 -25.53 5.34
C SER A 2 -4.28 -25.16 4.05
N ALA A 3 -5.03 -24.79 3.00
CA ALA A 3 -4.45 -24.23 1.78
C ALA A 3 -3.96 -22.77 1.97
N ILE A 4 -4.32 -22.13 3.08
CA ILE A 4 -3.94 -20.75 3.40
C ILE A 4 -2.65 -20.78 4.21
N SER A 5 -1.57 -20.24 3.64
CA SER A 5 -0.27 -20.09 4.31
C SER A 5 -0.30 -19.03 5.41
N GLN A 6 -0.85 -17.85 5.11
CA GLN A 6 -0.90 -16.73 6.05
C GLN A 6 -2.09 -15.81 5.74
N ARG A 7 -2.72 -15.27 6.79
CA ARG A 7 -3.65 -14.14 6.71
C ARG A 7 -2.93 -12.89 7.18
N ILE A 8 -2.91 -11.83 6.37
CA ILE A 8 -2.28 -10.55 6.71
C ILE A 8 -3.37 -9.54 7.04
N GLU A 9 -3.27 -8.92 8.21
CA GLU A 9 -4.07 -7.74 8.53
C GLU A 9 -3.33 -6.47 8.04
N PRO A 10 -4.00 -5.59 7.29
CA PRO A 10 -3.37 -4.39 6.76
C PRO A 10 -3.08 -3.37 7.85
N ARG A 11 -2.07 -2.55 7.62
CA ARG A 11 -1.67 -1.45 8.51
C ARG A 11 -1.89 -0.10 7.82
N GLN A 12 -2.35 0.89 8.58
CA GLN A 12 -2.55 2.23 8.04
C GLN A 12 -1.20 2.91 7.77
N GLN A 13 -1.09 3.58 6.63
CA GLN A 13 0.07 4.37 6.26
C GLN A 13 -0.41 5.68 5.63
N ASP A 14 0.21 6.80 6.01
CA ASP A 14 0.00 8.08 5.34
C ASP A 14 1.05 8.28 4.23
N ILE A 15 0.59 8.59 3.02
CA ILE A 15 1.40 8.87 1.83
C ILE A 15 1.10 10.26 1.22
N GLY A 16 0.34 11.09 1.91
CA GLY A 16 -0.42 12.22 1.35
C GLY A 16 -1.91 12.11 1.70
N PHE A 17 -2.37 10.87 1.88
CA PHE A 17 -3.61 10.47 2.54
C PHE A 17 -3.45 9.05 3.12
N VAL A 18 -4.42 8.61 3.92
CA VAL A 18 -4.36 7.29 4.58
C VAL A 18 -4.72 6.16 3.61
N VAL A 19 -3.81 5.18 3.51
CA VAL A 19 -3.99 3.92 2.78
C VAL A 19 -3.86 2.72 3.72
N ARG A 20 -4.29 1.54 3.25
CA ARG A 20 -4.14 0.26 3.96
C ARG A 20 -3.04 -0.57 3.28
N ARG A 21 -1.86 -0.63 3.89
CA ARG A 21 -0.69 -1.38 3.39
C ARG A 21 -0.75 -2.85 3.77
N LEU A 22 -0.69 -3.72 2.77
CA LEU A 22 -0.65 -5.18 2.93
C LEU A 22 0.75 -5.75 2.71
N LEU A 23 1.51 -5.21 1.75
CA LEU A 23 2.89 -5.61 1.48
C LEU A 23 3.81 -4.37 1.44
N PRO A 24 5.04 -4.48 1.95
CA PRO A 24 5.60 -5.62 2.66
C PRO A 24 5.11 -5.72 4.12
N VAL A 25 5.09 -6.93 4.68
CA VAL A 25 4.85 -7.18 6.11
C VAL A 25 5.95 -8.07 6.70
N ARG A 26 6.11 -8.05 8.02
CA ARG A 26 7.03 -8.97 8.71
C ARG A 26 6.64 -10.41 8.40
N GLY A 27 7.60 -11.22 7.95
CA GLY A 27 7.39 -12.63 7.57
C GLY A 27 6.96 -12.86 6.12
N MET A 28 6.49 -11.84 5.41
CA MET A 28 6.15 -11.94 3.98
C MET A 28 6.43 -10.61 3.27
N ARG A 29 7.59 -10.53 2.62
CA ARG A 29 8.03 -9.32 1.90
C ARG A 29 7.51 -9.26 0.46
N SER A 30 7.14 -10.39 -0.12
CA SER A 30 6.58 -10.49 -1.47
C SER A 30 5.67 -11.70 -1.62
N VAL A 31 4.84 -11.67 -2.67
CA VAL A 31 4.09 -12.81 -3.20
C VAL A 31 4.46 -12.95 -4.67
N GLY A 32 5.36 -13.87 -5.00
CA GLY A 32 5.95 -13.92 -6.34
C GLY A 32 6.61 -12.58 -6.71
N PRO A 33 6.25 -11.95 -7.85
CA PRO A 33 6.80 -10.66 -8.27
C PRO A 33 6.18 -9.46 -7.53
N PHE A 34 5.09 -9.64 -6.76
CA PHE A 34 4.42 -8.55 -6.06
C PHE A 34 5.15 -8.22 -4.75
N VAL A 35 5.83 -7.07 -4.71
CA VAL A 35 6.65 -6.63 -3.56
C VAL A 35 6.02 -5.50 -2.73
N PHE A 36 4.94 -4.90 -3.23
CA PHE A 36 4.27 -3.76 -2.60
C PHE A 36 2.79 -3.80 -2.93
N LEU A 37 1.94 -3.51 -1.94
CA LEU A 37 0.50 -3.42 -2.13
C LEU A 37 -0.14 -2.50 -1.09
N ASP A 38 -0.71 -1.40 -1.57
CA ASP A 38 -1.58 -0.51 -0.80
C ASP A 38 -3.00 -0.57 -1.37
N HIS A 39 -3.98 -0.77 -0.50
CA HIS A 39 -5.38 -0.52 -0.84
C HIS A 39 -5.68 0.96 -0.56
N MET A 40 -5.86 1.72 -1.63
CA MET A 40 -6.23 3.13 -1.60
C MET A 40 -7.75 3.30 -1.50
N GLY A 41 -8.21 3.96 -0.44
CA GLY A 41 -9.60 4.39 -0.31
C GLY A 41 -10.61 3.35 0.20
N PRO A 42 -11.92 3.67 0.16
CA PRO A 42 -12.48 4.91 -0.40
C PRO A 42 -11.95 6.16 0.33
N ALA A 43 -11.60 7.19 -0.43
CA ALA A 43 -11.07 8.46 0.07
C ALA A 43 -11.75 9.61 -0.68
N TYR A 44 -11.97 10.72 0.01
CA TYR A 44 -12.58 11.93 -0.54
C TYR A 44 -11.58 13.07 -0.46
N PHE A 45 -11.40 13.76 -1.58
CA PHE A 45 -10.46 14.86 -1.71
C PHE A 45 -11.21 16.14 -2.04
N VAL A 46 -10.76 17.25 -1.47
CA VAL A 46 -11.21 18.58 -1.90
C VAL A 46 -10.64 18.86 -3.28
N ALA A 47 -11.45 19.40 -4.20
CA ALA A 47 -11.02 19.68 -5.57
C ALA A 47 -9.97 20.81 -5.65
N ALA A 48 -9.92 21.68 -4.65
CA ALA A 48 -8.99 22.81 -4.60
C ALA A 48 -7.81 22.51 -3.65
N GLY A 49 -6.60 22.79 -4.13
CA GLY A 49 -5.36 22.62 -3.37
C GLY A 49 -4.64 21.30 -3.63
N THR A 50 -3.72 20.95 -2.74
CA THR A 50 -2.83 19.78 -2.84
C THR A 50 -3.04 18.78 -1.70
N ALA A 51 -4.15 18.90 -0.98
CA ALA A 51 -4.49 18.00 0.12
C ALA A 51 -4.84 16.60 -0.45
N GLY A 52 -4.08 15.58 -0.08
CA GLY A 52 -4.17 14.25 -0.67
C GLY A 52 -3.04 13.91 -1.64
N ASP A 53 -2.26 14.90 -2.09
CA ASP A 53 -1.20 14.68 -3.06
C ASP A 53 -0.07 13.83 -2.48
N VAL A 54 0.31 12.80 -3.24
CA VAL A 54 1.53 12.05 -2.97
C VAL A 54 2.72 12.84 -3.48
N ARG A 55 3.67 13.14 -2.60
CA ARG A 55 4.85 13.95 -2.95
C ARG A 55 5.69 13.25 -4.04
N PRO A 56 6.34 14.00 -4.95
CA PRO A 56 7.21 13.42 -5.98
C PRO A 56 8.29 12.50 -5.38
N HIS A 57 8.45 11.31 -5.94
CA HIS A 57 9.47 10.34 -5.53
C HIS A 57 9.83 9.39 -6.69
N PRO A 58 11.11 8.99 -6.81
CA PRO A 58 11.55 8.09 -7.87
C PRO A 58 11.28 6.61 -7.54
N HIS A 59 11.16 5.78 -8.58
CA HIS A 59 11.17 4.31 -8.51
C HIS A 59 12.19 3.76 -9.51
N ILE A 60 12.82 2.63 -9.18
CA ILE A 60 13.73 1.90 -10.07
C ILE A 60 13.50 0.39 -9.91
N GLY A 61 13.69 -0.40 -10.98
CA GLY A 61 13.68 -1.87 -10.91
C GLY A 61 12.33 -2.50 -10.54
N LEU A 62 11.24 -1.77 -10.70
CA LEU A 62 9.86 -2.16 -10.38
C LEU A 62 8.94 -1.72 -11.54
N ALA A 63 7.77 -2.36 -11.67
CA ALA A 63 6.71 -2.00 -12.62
C ALA A 63 5.34 -2.24 -11.98
#